data_AF-A0A011TYC0-F1
#
_entry.id   AF-A0A011TYC0-F1
#
_cell.length_a   1.000
_cell.length_b   1.000
_cell.length_c   1.000
_cell.angle_alpha   90.00
_cell.angle_beta   90.00
_cell.angle_gamma   90.00
#
_symmetry.space_group_name_H-M   'P 1'
#
loop_
_entity.id
_entity.type
_entity.pdbx_description
1 polymer ?
#
loop_
_entity_poly.entity_id
_entity_poly.type
_entity_poly.pdbx_seq_one_letter_code
_entity_poly.pdbx_strand_id
1 'polypeptide(L)'
;MLPRLDGLIGPDRRYEFMSRMLQENVVPAPAVAMRTSAVRNAGGWDESLVFEDYDMWLKLGRQYGVAYTPGVVTAYRNLPGSMSHAQEWHAAMEGSLLRILDGIRGSDAGWDEIIRDRIARIGAGSL
;
A
#
# COMPACT_ATOMS: atom_id res chain seq x y z
N MET A 1 10.07 -0.13 17.13
CA MET A 1 9.67 0.32 15.78
C MET A 1 10.33 -0.63 14.80
N LEU A 2 9.58 -1.56 14.20
CA LEU A 2 10.15 -2.50 13.23
C LEU A 2 10.67 -1.72 12.01
N PRO A 3 11.81 -2.09 11.44
CA PRO A 3 12.22 -1.53 10.18
C PRO A 3 11.38 -2.16 9.07
N ARG A 4 10.28 -1.49 8.70
CA ARG A 4 9.18 -2.11 7.96
C ARG A 4 9.56 -2.55 6.54
N LEU A 5 10.66 -2.03 5.97
CA LEU A 5 11.17 -2.41 4.64
C LEU A 5 12.68 -2.74 4.63
N ASP A 6 13.35 -2.82 5.80
CA ASP A 6 14.78 -3.15 5.81
C ASP A 6 15.00 -4.56 5.26
N GLY A 7 16.08 -4.71 4.49
CA GLY A 7 16.41 -5.96 3.80
C GLY A 7 15.81 -6.10 2.40
N LEU A 8 14.92 -5.18 1.97
CA LEU A 8 14.44 -5.10 0.58
C LEU A 8 15.41 -4.33 -0.33
N ILE A 9 16.71 -4.62 -0.20
CA ILE A 9 17.74 -4.06 -1.08
C ILE A 9 17.73 -4.89 -2.37
N GLY A 10 17.25 -4.30 -3.46
CA GLY A 10 17.29 -4.87 -4.80
C GLY A 10 15.94 -5.33 -5.35
N PRO A 11 15.77 -5.32 -6.69
CA PRO A 11 14.49 -5.46 -7.38
C PRO A 11 13.81 -6.84 -7.21
N ASP A 12 14.53 -7.87 -6.78
CA ASP A 12 14.03 -9.24 -6.83
C ASP A 12 13.21 -9.69 -5.60
N ARG A 13 12.99 -8.78 -4.63
CA ARG A 13 12.28 -9.09 -3.37
C ARG A 13 10.78 -8.81 -3.43
N ARG A 14 10.20 -9.01 -4.62
CA ARG A 14 8.80 -8.69 -4.93
C ARG A 14 7.80 -9.35 -3.98
N TYR A 15 7.97 -10.65 -3.70
CA TYR A 15 7.06 -11.38 -2.81
C TYR A 15 7.06 -10.81 -1.40
N GLU A 16 8.24 -10.56 -0.84
CA GLU A 16 8.39 -10.00 0.52
C GLU A 16 7.85 -8.57 0.61
N PHE A 17 8.10 -7.74 -0.42
CA PHE A 17 7.50 -6.41 -0.52
C PHE A 17 5.96 -6.51 -0.50
N MET A 18 5.39 -7.38 -1.33
CA MET A 18 3.94 -7.58 -1.39
C MET A 18 3.38 -8.08 -0.06
N SER A 19 4.00 -9.08 0.57
CA SER A 19 3.56 -9.59 1.88
C SER A 19 3.51 -8.50 2.94
N ARG A 20 4.54 -7.62 3.00
CA ARG A 20 4.59 -6.50 3.94
C ARG A 20 3.54 -5.43 3.62
N MET A 21 3.40 -5.06 2.35
CA MET A 21 2.39 -4.09 1.92
C MET A 21 0.96 -4.60 2.15
N LEU A 22 0.71 -5.89 1.98
CA LEU A 22 -0.59 -6.50 2.26
C LEU A 22 -0.91 -6.58 3.76
N GLN A 23 0.09 -6.61 4.64
CA GLN A 23 -0.12 -6.50 6.09
C GLN A 23 -0.51 -5.09 6.53
N GLU A 24 0.13 -4.06 5.95
CA GLU A 24 -0.10 -2.65 6.27
C GLU A 24 0.44 -1.75 5.14
N ASN A 25 -0.19 -0.60 4.91
CA ASN A 25 0.39 0.41 4.01
C ASN A 25 1.56 1.13 4.71
N VAL A 26 2.79 0.69 4.41
CA VAL A 26 4.01 1.20 5.08
C VAL A 26 4.80 2.21 4.25
N VAL A 27 4.33 2.53 3.04
CA VAL A 27 5.01 3.44 2.09
C VAL A 27 4.17 4.69 1.88
N PRO A 28 4.59 5.86 2.40
CA PRO A 28 3.87 7.10 2.14
C PRO A 28 4.09 7.56 0.69
N ALA A 29 3.01 8.03 0.03
CA ALA A 29 3.08 8.54 -1.34
C ALA A 29 4.26 9.46 -1.67
N PRO A 30 4.59 10.50 -0.86
CA PRO A 30 5.67 11.44 -1.21
C PRO A 30 7.07 10.84 -1.09
N ALA A 31 7.23 9.59 -0.65
CA ALA A 31 8.52 8.89 -0.60
C ALA A 31 8.79 8.03 -1.85
N VAL A 32 7.88 8.00 -2.84
CA VAL A 32 7.99 7.09 -3.98
C VAL A 32 8.32 7.84 -5.27
N ALA A 33 9.32 7.33 -5.99
CA ALA A 33 9.56 7.63 -7.39
C ALA A 33 9.24 6.41 -8.26
N MET A 34 8.63 6.64 -9.41
CA MET A 34 8.17 5.57 -10.30
C MET A 34 8.39 5.95 -11.77
N ARG A 35 8.54 4.93 -12.62
CA ARG A 35 8.61 5.13 -14.07
C ARG A 35 7.21 5.36 -14.62
N THR A 36 7.02 6.41 -15.40
CA THR A 36 5.75 6.72 -16.06
C THR A 36 5.22 5.55 -16.89
N SER A 37 6.11 4.83 -17.59
CA SER A 37 5.72 3.66 -18.39
C SER A 37 5.19 2.52 -17.53
N ALA A 38 5.75 2.28 -16.34
CA ALA A 38 5.29 1.24 -15.43
C ALA A 38 3.88 1.54 -14.91
N VAL A 39 3.60 2.81 -14.55
CA VAL A 39 2.26 3.26 -14.13
C VAL A 39 1.23 3.04 -15.24
N ARG A 40 1.57 3.39 -16.48
CA ARG A 40 0.67 3.20 -17.63
C ARG A 40 0.41 1.72 -17.92
N ASN A 41 1.45 0.88 -17.87
CA ASN A 41 1.32 -0.55 -18.09
C ASN A 41 0.54 -1.26 -16.97
N ALA A 42 0.60 -0.72 -15.75
CA ALA A 42 -0.18 -1.21 -14.62
C ALA A 42 -1.68 -0.86 -14.69
N GLY A 43 -2.13 -0.16 -15.74
CA GLY A 43 -3.52 0.25 -15.93
C GLY A 43 -3.86 1.62 -15.36
N GLY A 44 -2.87 2.36 -14.85
CA GLY A 44 -3.08 3.69 -14.28
C GLY A 44 -3.77 3.69 -12.91
N TRP A 45 -4.16 4.90 -12.49
CA TRP A 45 -4.82 5.18 -11.22
C TRP A 45 -6.29 4.81 -11.26
N ASP A 46 -6.81 4.26 -10.16
CA ASP A 46 -8.26 4.09 -9.98
C ASP A 46 -8.82 5.34 -9.29
N GLU A 47 -9.47 6.20 -10.07
CA GLU A 47 -10.06 7.47 -9.61
C GLU A 47 -11.28 7.29 -8.70
N SER A 48 -11.77 6.06 -8.51
CA SER A 48 -12.89 5.74 -7.60
C SER A 48 -12.46 5.48 -6.15
N LEU A 49 -11.15 5.49 -5.87
CA LEU A 49 -10.58 5.28 -4.54
C LEU A 49 -10.38 6.62 -3.81
N VAL A 50 -10.53 6.59 -2.48
CA VAL A 50 -10.23 7.76 -1.62
C VAL A 50 -8.71 7.98 -1.48
N PHE A 51 -7.93 6.90 -1.60
CA PHE A 51 -6.48 6.93 -1.63
C PHE A 51 -5.99 5.93 -2.68
N GLU A 52 -5.50 6.46 -3.78
CA GLU A 52 -5.12 5.74 -4.99
C GLU A 52 -3.66 5.25 -4.96
N ASP A 53 -2.83 5.88 -4.13
CA ASP A 53 -1.40 5.58 -3.96
C ASP A 53 -1.15 4.12 -3.59
N TYR A 54 -1.87 3.62 -2.59
CA TYR A 54 -1.71 2.27 -2.08
C TYR A 54 -2.05 1.20 -3.13
N ASP A 55 -3.13 1.40 -3.88
CA ASP A 55 -3.50 0.54 -5.01
C ASP A 55 -2.37 0.48 -6.05
N MET A 56 -1.80 1.64 -6.41
CA MET A 56 -0.68 1.71 -7.36
C MET A 56 0.57 0.99 -6.84
N TRP A 57 0.91 1.10 -5.55
CA TRP A 57 2.05 0.38 -4.98
C TRP A 57 1.89 -1.14 -5.10
N LEU A 58 0.67 -1.65 -4.87
CA LEU A 58 0.38 -3.08 -5.02
C LEU A 58 0.38 -3.51 -6.49
N LYS A 59 -0.19 -2.71 -7.39
CA LYS A 59 -0.14 -2.97 -8.85
C LYS A 59 1.31 -3.06 -9.33
N LEU A 60 2.15 -2.09 -8.99
CA LEU A 60 3.56 -2.07 -9.38
C LEU A 60 4.33 -3.20 -8.71
N GLY A 61 4.12 -3.44 -7.41
CA GLY A 61 4.71 -4.56 -6.68
C GLY A 61 4.25 -5.93 -7.17
N ARG A 62 3.16 -6.03 -7.94
CA ARG A 62 2.72 -7.26 -8.61
C ARG A 62 3.33 -7.46 -10.00
N GLN A 63 4.01 -6.47 -10.56
CA GLN A 63 4.51 -6.57 -11.93
C GLN A 63 6.01 -6.33 -12.05
N TYR A 64 6.56 -5.56 -11.11
CA TYR A 64 7.92 -5.05 -11.17
C TYR A 64 8.66 -5.29 -9.86
N GLY A 65 9.97 -5.15 -9.93
CA GLY A 65 10.82 -5.07 -8.75
C GLY A 65 10.75 -3.70 -8.08
N VAL A 66 10.98 -3.67 -6.77
CA VAL A 66 11.02 -2.45 -5.96
C VAL A 66 12.42 -2.29 -5.39
N ALA A 67 12.96 -1.07 -5.44
CA ALA A 67 14.22 -0.74 -4.80
C ALA A 67 13.96 0.16 -3.59
N TYR A 68 14.49 -0.23 -2.43
CA TYR A 68 14.48 0.59 -1.22
C TYR A 68 15.78 1.40 -1.12
N THR A 69 15.65 2.70 -0.84
CA THR A 69 16.78 3.57 -0.51
C THR A 69 16.67 3.95 0.96
N PRO A 70 17.65 3.57 1.82
CA PRO A 70 17.61 3.93 3.23
C PRO A 70 17.80 5.45 3.40
N GLY A 71 17.11 6.02 4.38
CA GLY A 71 17.22 7.43 4.75
C GLY A 71 15.90 8.19 4.70
N VAL A 72 15.91 9.41 5.23
CA VAL A 72 14.75 10.30 5.22
C VAL A 72 14.72 11.03 3.87
N VAL A 73 13.75 10.69 3.02
CA VAL A 73 13.58 11.29 1.68
C VAL A 73 12.41 12.28 1.60
N THR A 74 11.58 12.35 2.64
CA THR A 74 10.40 13.22 2.67
C THR A 74 10.08 13.69 4.09
N ALA A 75 9.42 14.84 4.18
CA ALA A 75 8.87 15.38 5.42
C ALA A 75 7.38 15.65 5.22
N TYR A 76 6.56 15.10 6.12
CA TYR A 76 5.11 15.27 6.08
C TYR A 76 4.68 16.35 7.08
N ARG A 77 3.87 17.31 6.62
CA ARG A 77 3.30 18.34 7.49
C ARG A 77 2.08 17.77 8.22
N ASN A 78 2.24 17.56 9.51
CA ASN A 78 1.17 17.12 10.40
C ASN A 78 0.65 18.30 11.25
N LEU A 79 -0.62 18.66 11.06
CA LEU A 79 -1.32 19.71 11.81
C LEU A 79 -2.62 19.13 12.38
N PRO A 80 -3.23 19.76 13.41
CA PRO A 80 -4.50 19.29 13.96
C PRO A 80 -5.63 19.16 12.93
N GLY A 81 -5.65 20.03 11.91
CA GLY A 81 -6.60 19.99 10.80
C GLY A 81 -6.12 19.21 9.57
N SER A 82 -5.07 18.39 9.68
CA SER A 82 -4.63 17.54 8.57
C SER A 82 -5.72 16.53 8.21
N MET A 83 -5.86 16.26 6.91
CA MET A 83 -6.83 15.30 6.36
C MET A 83 -6.71 13.90 6.99
N SER A 84 -5.49 13.50 7.37
CA SER A 84 -5.23 12.23 8.06
C SER A 84 -5.92 12.09 9.42
N HIS A 85 -6.42 13.17 10.01
CA HIS A 85 -7.17 13.16 11.28
C HIS A 85 -8.69 13.22 11.10
N ALA A 86 -9.17 13.38 9.87
CA ALA A 86 -10.57 13.63 9.61
C ALA A 86 -11.36 12.30 9.65
N GLN A 87 -12.06 12.08 10.77
CA GLN A 87 -12.83 10.85 11.03
C GLN A 87 -13.93 10.58 9.99
N GLU A 88 -14.47 11.63 9.37
CA GLU A 88 -15.47 11.54 8.31
C GLU A 88 -15.01 10.71 7.10
N TRP A 89 -13.70 10.58 6.89
CA TRP A 89 -13.13 9.79 5.80
C TRP A 89 -12.95 8.31 6.15
N HIS A 90 -13.06 7.92 7.43
CA HIS A 90 -12.74 6.55 7.87
C HIS A 90 -13.53 5.48 7.12
N ALA A 91 -14.85 5.64 7.00
CA ALA A 91 -15.69 4.67 6.30
C ALA A 91 -15.36 4.57 4.80
N ALA A 92 -15.07 5.71 4.16
CA ALA A 92 -14.72 5.76 2.75
C ALA A 92 -13.30 5.21 2.49
N MET A 93 -12.38 5.43 3.44
CA MET A 93 -11.05 4.82 3.44
C MET A 93 -11.15 3.30 3.62
N GLU A 94 -11.91 2.82 4.60
CA GLU A 94 -12.15 1.39 4.81
C GLU A 94 -12.75 0.74 3.54
N GLY A 95 -13.77 1.38 2.95
CA GLY A 95 -14.38 0.89 1.71
C GLY A 95 -13.43 0.88 0.51
N SER A 96 -12.46 1.79 0.45
CA SER A 96 -11.40 1.78 -0.58
C SER A 96 -10.40 0.65 -0.30
N LEU A 97 -9.98 0.48 0.95
CA LEU A 97 -9.06 -0.58 1.37
C LEU A 97 -9.63 -1.97 1.06
N LEU A 98 -10.90 -2.22 1.40
CA LEU A 98 -11.55 -3.51 1.14
C LEU A 98 -11.63 -3.81 -0.36
N ARG A 99 -11.95 -2.81 -1.20
CA ARG A 99 -11.93 -2.95 -2.67
C ARG A 99 -10.55 -3.32 -3.20
N ILE A 100 -9.52 -2.64 -2.72
CA ILE A 100 -8.13 -2.91 -3.12
C ILE A 100 -7.72 -4.34 -2.75
N LEU A 101 -7.99 -4.77 -1.51
CA LEU A 101 -7.62 -6.10 -1.04
C LEU A 101 -8.40 -7.20 -1.77
N ASP A 102 -9.69 -7.00 -2.02
CA ASP A 102 -10.53 -7.93 -2.77
C ASP A 102 -10.02 -8.13 -4.20
N GLY A 103 -9.58 -7.05 -4.88
CA GLY A 103 -9.00 -7.12 -6.22
C GLY A 103 -7.67 -7.90 -6.33
N ILE A 104 -7.05 -8.26 -5.21
CA ILE A 104 -5.82 -9.06 -5.16
C ILE A 104 -6.12 -10.53 -4.83
N ARG A 105 -7.29 -10.83 -4.27
CA ARG A 105 -7.63 -12.20 -3.84
C ARG A 105 -7.58 -13.19 -5.00
N GLY A 106 -7.20 -14.43 -4.68
CA GLY A 106 -7.08 -15.52 -5.64
C GLY A 106 -5.84 -15.44 -6.53
N SER A 107 -4.96 -14.45 -6.31
CA SER A 107 -3.71 -14.32 -7.08
C SER A 107 -2.55 -15.14 -6.51
N ASP A 108 -2.53 -15.40 -5.20
CA ASP A 108 -1.55 -16.23 -4.50
C ASP A 108 -2.11 -16.69 -3.15
N ALA A 109 -1.95 -17.97 -2.80
CA ALA A 109 -2.53 -18.55 -1.59
C ALA A 109 -1.96 -17.94 -0.30
N GLY A 110 -0.68 -17.58 -0.28
CA GLY A 110 -0.05 -16.94 0.89
C GLY A 110 -0.49 -15.49 1.06
N TRP A 111 -0.71 -14.77 -0.05
CA TRP A 111 -1.29 -13.43 0.01
C TRP A 111 -2.75 -13.45 0.44
N ASP A 112 -3.53 -14.45 0.01
CA ASP A 112 -4.92 -14.61 0.42
C ASP A 112 -5.08 -14.81 1.94
N GLU A 113 -4.13 -15.50 2.57
CA GLU A 113 -4.08 -15.65 4.03
C GLU A 113 -3.83 -14.30 4.71
N ILE A 114 -2.83 -13.54 4.26
CA ILE A 114 -2.53 -12.20 4.79
C ILE A 114 -3.73 -11.25 4.63
N ILE A 115 -4.39 -11.29 3.46
CA ILE A 115 -5.57 -10.46 3.17
C ILE A 115 -6.71 -10.82 4.12
N ARG A 116 -6.97 -12.12 4.34
CA ARG A 116 -8.01 -12.59 5.26
C ARG A 116 -7.77 -12.06 6.68
N ASP A 117 -6.54 -12.17 7.17
CA ASP A 117 -6.17 -11.70 8.50
C ASP A 117 -6.30 -10.18 8.62
N ARG A 118 -5.93 -9.43 7.58
CA ARG A 118 -6.09 -7.98 7.56
C ARG A 118 -7.56 -7.56 7.55
N ILE A 119 -8.41 -8.20 6.75
CA ILE A 119 -9.85 -7.92 6.73
C ILE A 119 -10.48 -8.20 8.10
N ALA A 120 -10.09 -9.29 8.76
CA ALA A 120 -10.57 -9.59 10.11
C ALA A 120 -10.17 -8.51 11.13
N ARG A 121 -8.95 -7.96 11.06
CA ARG A 121 -8.50 -6.85 11.92
C ARG A 121 -9.27 -5.56 11.67
N ILE A 122 -9.54 -5.23 10.40
CA ILE A 122 -10.35 -4.06 10.03
C ILE A 122 -11.75 -4.19 10.64
N GLY A 123 -12.40 -5.34 10.49
CA GLY A 123 -13.72 -5.60 11.08
C GLY A 123 -13.74 -5.56 12.61
N ALA A 124 -12.60 -5.74 13.27
CA ALA A 124 -12.44 -5.60 14.72
C ALA A 124 -12.10 -4.16 15.16
N GLY A 125 -12.05 -3.19 14.24
CA GLY A 125 -11.78 -1.77 14.54
C GLY A 125 -10.29 -1.39 14.55
N SER A 126 -9.40 -2.22 13.99
CA SER A 126 -7.98 -1.90 13.80
C SER A 126 -7.68 -1.66 12.31
N LEU A 127 -7.67 -0.40 11.88
CA LEU A 127 -7.19 0.02 10.56
C LEU A 127 -5.65 0.01 10.48
#